data_AF-A0A409X6H6-F1
#
_entry.id   AF-A0A409X6H6-F1
#
_cell.length_a   1.000
_cell.length_b   1.000
_cell.length_c   1.000
_cell.angle_alpha   90.00
_cell.angle_beta   90.00
_cell.angle_gamma   90.00
#
_symmetry.space_group_name_H-M   'P 1'
#
loop_
_entity.id
_entity.type
_entity.pdbx_description
1 polymer ?
#
loop_
_entity_poly.entity_id
_entity_poly.type
_entity_poly.pdbx_seq_one_letter_code
_entity_poly.pdbx_strand_id
1 'polypeptide(L)'
;ASQAESNDLLTSAIKLYNLAEQYTTVVSVLARALGTTIAQPSLDEKGRMLERTAGEILRHYERVNRVLGKEGDAVVKLLKIREAREAREAGRNEVALDILESTDLIPLSGDIQKITRRAEEFRDLHESLQKNLQTYLTLTMDALAGAHQKAKMSGLAEATRQMTLADIRKKSRSLMVFAGILKYRMSPDVYSYLARLDVEIAL
;
A
#
# COMPACT_ATOMS: atom_id res chain seq x y z
N ALA A 1 16.24 14.61 15.81
CA ALA A 1 15.71 15.98 15.91
C ALA A 1 15.06 16.42 14.59
N SER A 2 15.80 16.48 13.47
CA SER A 2 15.32 17.01 12.18
C SER A 2 13.98 16.46 11.63
N GLN A 3 13.75 15.14 11.70
CA GLN A 3 12.52 14.54 11.14
C GLN A 3 11.29 14.80 12.01
N ALA A 4 11.47 14.84 13.32
CA ALA A 4 10.41 15.11 14.29
C ALA A 4 9.98 16.59 14.25
N GLU A 5 10.93 17.52 14.09
CA GLU A 5 10.66 18.95 13.93
C GLU A 5 9.97 19.25 12.58
N SER A 6 10.38 18.56 11.52
CA SER A 6 9.77 18.70 10.19
C SER A 6 8.29 18.29 10.21
N ASN A 7 7.93 17.24 10.95
CA ASN A 7 6.55 16.77 11.06
C ASN A 7 5.64 17.72 11.88
N ASP A 8 6.18 18.39 12.91
CA ASP A 8 5.42 19.35 13.72
C ASP A 8 5.10 20.63 12.92
N LEU A 9 6.07 21.11 12.13
CA LEU A 9 5.87 22.21 11.19
C LEU A 9 4.84 21.84 10.12
N LEU A 10 4.89 20.60 9.63
CA LEU A 10 4.01 20.11 8.57
C LEU A 10 2.56 19.96 9.06
N THR A 11 2.35 19.47 10.29
CA THR A 11 1.02 19.39 10.91
C THR A 11 0.43 20.79 11.15
N SER A 12 1.26 21.74 11.57
CA SER A 12 0.85 23.14 11.74
C SER A 12 0.51 23.79 10.41
N ALA A 13 1.30 23.53 9.37
CA ALA A 13 1.05 24.01 8.02
C ALA A 13 -0.26 23.46 7.43
N ILE A 14 -0.58 22.18 7.66
CA ILE A 14 -1.84 21.57 7.23
C ILE A 14 -3.05 22.33 7.81
N LYS A 15 -3.01 22.66 9.11
CA LYS A 15 -4.09 23.42 9.76
C LYS A 15 -4.25 24.82 9.17
N LEU A 16 -3.13 25.51 8.93
CA LEU A 16 -3.13 26.84 8.32
C LEU A 16 -3.67 26.83 6.89
N TYR A 17 -3.24 25.88 6.05
CA TYR A 17 -3.74 25.75 4.68
C TYR A 17 -5.22 25.36 4.62
N ASN A 18 -5.68 24.53 5.55
CA ASN A 18 -7.10 24.20 5.65
C ASN A 18 -7.95 25.41 6.03
N LEU A 19 -7.47 26.26 6.95
CA LEU A 19 -8.11 27.53 7.30
C LEU A 19 -8.10 28.53 6.13
N ALA A 20 -7.08 28.48 5.28
CA ALA A 20 -6.96 29.31 4.08
C ALA A 20 -7.67 28.73 2.84
N GLU A 21 -8.49 27.68 3.00
CA GLU A 21 -9.21 26.98 1.92
C GLU A 21 -8.32 26.45 0.76
N GLN A 22 -7.03 26.22 1.04
CA GLN A 22 -6.06 25.71 0.06
C GLN A 22 -6.06 24.17 0.04
N TYR A 23 -7.22 23.58 -0.31
CA TYR A 23 -7.46 22.15 -0.17
C TYR A 23 -6.48 21.26 -0.95
N THR A 24 -6.14 21.63 -2.19
CA THR A 24 -5.17 20.89 -3.02
C THR A 24 -3.78 20.86 -2.36
N THR A 25 -3.35 21.98 -1.78
CA THR A 25 -2.10 22.06 -1.03
C THR A 25 -2.14 21.17 0.20
N VAL A 26 -3.26 21.16 0.93
CA VAL A 26 -3.46 20.30 2.09
C VAL A 26 -3.28 18.82 1.73
N VAL A 27 -4.00 18.33 0.70
CA VAL A 27 -3.89 16.90 0.33
C VAL A 27 -2.51 16.54 -0.22
N SER A 28 -1.83 17.46 -0.91
CA SER A 28 -0.47 17.20 -1.40
C SER A 28 0.54 17.11 -0.26
N VAL A 29 0.43 18.01 0.73
CA VAL A 29 1.26 18.00 1.94
C VAL A 29 1.00 16.72 2.76
N LEU A 30 -0.26 16.31 2.89
CA LEU A 30 -0.63 15.05 3.53
C LEU A 30 -0.04 13.84 2.80
N ALA A 31 -0.15 13.78 1.46
CA ALA A 31 0.38 12.67 0.67
C ALA A 31 1.90 12.54 0.83
N ARG A 32 2.62 13.66 0.89
CA ARG A 32 4.08 13.67 1.14
C ARG A 32 4.42 13.19 2.53
N ALA A 33 3.72 13.68 3.55
CA ALA A 33 3.96 13.31 4.94
C ALA A 33 3.63 11.85 5.23
N LEU A 34 2.49 11.34 4.76
CA LEU A 34 2.17 9.91 4.86
C LEU A 34 3.16 9.05 4.08
N GLY A 35 3.62 9.55 2.93
CA GLY A 35 4.66 8.87 2.14
C GLY A 35 5.98 8.66 2.90
N THR A 36 6.30 9.48 3.90
CA THR A 36 7.54 9.31 4.68
C THR A 36 7.38 8.34 5.85
N THR A 37 6.14 8.04 6.26
CA THR A 37 5.85 7.16 7.40
C THR A 37 5.52 5.72 6.98
N ILE A 38 5.22 5.46 5.71
CA ILE A 38 4.82 4.12 5.22
C ILE A 38 5.87 3.04 5.45
N ALA A 39 7.15 3.36 5.29
CA ALA A 39 8.25 2.41 5.47
C ALA A 39 8.54 2.10 6.95
N GLN A 40 8.03 2.90 7.89
CA GLN A 40 8.27 2.71 9.31
C GLN A 40 7.52 1.46 9.81
N PRO A 41 8.19 0.51 10.50
CA PRO A 41 7.54 -0.68 11.05
C PRO A 41 6.42 -0.31 12.03
N SER A 42 6.73 0.51 13.02
CA SER A 42 5.77 1.07 13.97
C SER A 42 5.73 2.59 13.86
N LEU A 43 4.56 3.17 14.09
CA LEU A 43 4.40 4.62 14.19
C LEU A 43 4.52 5.07 15.63
N ASP A 44 5.20 6.19 15.82
CA ASP A 44 5.09 7.00 17.02
C ASP A 44 3.71 7.70 17.08
N GLU A 45 3.44 8.35 18.21
CA GLU A 45 2.16 9.07 18.39
C GLU A 45 1.92 10.12 17.31
N LYS A 46 2.99 10.73 16.80
CA LYS A 46 2.92 11.74 15.73
C LYS A 46 2.45 11.14 14.42
N GLY A 47 3.01 10.00 14.00
CA GLY A 47 2.57 9.27 12.82
C GLY A 47 1.11 8.86 12.91
N ARG A 48 0.66 8.36 14.07
CA ARG A 48 -0.74 8.00 14.30
C ARG A 48 -1.67 9.22 14.22
N MET A 49 -1.26 10.35 14.81
CA MET A 49 -2.02 11.60 14.73
C MET A 49 -2.11 12.13 13.30
N LEU A 50 -1.05 12.00 12.49
CA LEU A 50 -1.06 12.35 11.08
C LEU A 50 -2.09 11.52 10.30
N GLU A 51 -2.13 10.19 10.50
CA GLU A 51 -3.10 9.31 9.86
C GLU A 51 -4.54 9.65 10.24
N ARG A 52 -4.80 9.89 11.54
CA ARG A 52 -6.12 10.33 12.03
C ARG A 52 -6.56 11.64 11.38
N THR A 53 -5.67 12.63 11.39
CA THR A 53 -5.91 13.96 10.80
C THR A 53 -6.19 13.85 9.30
N ALA A 54 -5.41 13.05 8.57
CA ALA A 54 -5.62 12.82 7.15
C ALA A 54 -7.01 12.21 6.87
N GLY A 55 -7.40 11.20 7.65
CA GLY A 55 -8.72 10.57 7.51
C GLY A 55 -9.90 11.49 7.86
N GLU A 56 -9.74 12.39 8.83
CA GLU A 56 -10.74 13.41 9.15
C GLU A 56 -10.89 14.44 8.02
N ILE A 57 -9.77 14.93 7.48
CA ILE A 57 -9.74 15.90 6.38
C ILE A 57 -10.37 15.29 5.12
N LEU A 58 -10.01 14.07 4.74
CA LEU A 58 -10.59 13.41 3.57
C LEU A 58 -12.11 13.25 3.72
N ARG A 59 -12.60 12.77 4.87
CA ARG A 59 -14.04 12.64 5.16
C ARG A 59 -14.76 13.98 5.16
N HIS A 60 -14.08 15.06 5.56
CA HIS A 60 -14.65 16.40 5.49
C HIS A 60 -14.79 16.86 4.04
N TYR A 61 -13.73 16.71 3.23
CA TYR A 61 -13.74 17.12 1.83
C TYR A 61 -14.71 16.31 0.95
N GLU A 62 -14.89 15.03 1.24
CA GLU A 62 -15.89 14.19 0.60
C GLU A 62 -17.32 14.68 0.88
N ARG A 63 -17.62 15.04 2.14
CA ARG A 63 -18.93 15.59 2.54
C ARG A 63 -19.28 16.91 1.84
N VAL A 64 -18.29 17.70 1.48
CA VAL A 64 -18.48 18.95 0.71
C VAL A 64 -18.36 18.73 -0.81
N ASN A 65 -18.41 17.47 -1.28
CA ASN A 65 -18.33 17.06 -2.69
C ASN A 65 -17.12 17.64 -3.44
N ARG A 66 -15.97 17.73 -2.77
CA ARG A 66 -14.77 18.29 -3.39
C ARG A 66 -14.00 17.23 -4.16
N VAL A 67 -13.65 17.54 -5.40
CA VAL A 67 -12.75 16.70 -6.21
C VAL A 67 -11.34 16.82 -5.65
N LEU A 68 -10.82 15.71 -5.12
CA LEU A 68 -9.49 15.66 -4.50
C LEU A 68 -8.35 15.35 -5.48
N GLY A 69 -8.71 14.96 -6.71
CA GLY A 69 -7.77 14.63 -7.77
C GLY A 69 -6.74 13.57 -7.38
N LYS A 70 -5.58 13.62 -8.05
CA LYS A 70 -4.46 12.69 -7.86
C LYS A 70 -3.86 12.74 -6.45
N GLU A 71 -3.88 13.91 -5.81
CA GLU A 71 -3.33 14.11 -4.48
C GLU A 71 -4.17 13.38 -3.42
N GLY A 72 -5.49 13.54 -3.44
CA GLY A 72 -6.36 12.83 -2.49
C GLY A 72 -6.39 11.33 -2.72
N ASP A 73 -6.38 10.89 -3.99
CA ASP A 73 -6.24 9.47 -4.32
C ASP A 73 -4.96 8.87 -3.71
N ALA A 74 -3.85 9.62 -3.74
CA ALA A 74 -2.63 9.22 -3.08
C ALA A 74 -2.82 9.10 -1.56
N VAL A 75 -3.40 10.11 -0.89
CA VAL A 75 -3.65 10.05 0.56
C VAL A 75 -4.46 8.81 0.93
N VAL A 76 -5.55 8.52 0.21
CA VAL A 76 -6.40 7.34 0.45
C VAL A 76 -5.60 6.05 0.32
N LYS A 77 -4.83 5.90 -0.76
CA LYS A 77 -4.02 4.69 -1.00
C LYS A 77 -2.91 4.53 0.03
N LEU A 78 -2.26 5.62 0.44
CA LEU A 78 -1.22 5.62 1.47
C LEU A 78 -1.79 5.18 2.83
N LEU A 79 -2.97 5.66 3.22
CA LEU A 79 -3.67 5.21 4.44
C LEU A 79 -4.04 3.73 4.37
N LYS A 80 -4.56 3.25 3.23
CA LYS A 80 -4.85 1.81 3.04
C LYS A 80 -3.60 0.93 3.14
N ILE A 81 -2.46 1.38 2.61
CA ILE A 81 -1.19 0.64 2.77
C ILE A 81 -0.81 0.51 4.25
N ARG A 82 -1.00 1.57 5.04
CA ARG A 82 -0.74 1.54 6.49
C ARG A 82 -1.70 0.60 7.22
N GLU A 83 -2.99 0.65 6.89
CA GLU A 83 -4.01 -0.26 7.44
C GLU A 83 -3.68 -1.72 7.12
N ALA A 84 -3.29 -2.02 5.88
CA ALA A 84 -2.87 -3.36 5.48
C ALA A 84 -1.62 -3.84 6.23
N ARG A 85 -0.66 -2.94 6.52
CA ARG A 85 0.51 -3.25 7.35
C ARG A 85 0.07 -3.65 8.76
N GLU A 86 -0.78 -2.87 9.40
CA GLU A 86 -1.27 -3.19 10.76
C GLU A 86 -2.05 -4.52 10.78
N ALA A 87 -2.86 -4.79 9.75
CA ALA A 87 -3.54 -6.07 9.60
C ALA A 87 -2.54 -7.24 9.45
N ARG A 88 -1.48 -7.06 8.66
CA ARG A 88 -0.42 -8.05 8.45
C ARG A 88 0.38 -8.34 9.71
N GLU A 89 0.72 -7.31 10.48
CA GLU A 89 1.42 -7.42 11.76
C GLU A 89 0.57 -8.12 12.83
N ALA A 90 -0.75 -7.93 12.78
CA ALA A 90 -1.71 -8.67 13.60
C ALA A 90 -1.97 -10.11 13.11
N GLY A 91 -1.24 -10.59 12.09
CA GLY A 91 -1.41 -11.95 11.52
C GLY A 91 -2.68 -12.13 10.67
N ARG A 92 -3.41 -11.05 10.38
CA ARG A 92 -4.63 -11.06 9.56
C ARG A 92 -4.27 -10.88 8.08
N ASN A 93 -3.57 -11.87 7.52
CA ASN A 93 -3.01 -11.82 6.17
C ASN A 93 -4.07 -11.62 5.08
N GLU A 94 -5.22 -12.28 5.21
CA GLU A 94 -6.30 -12.20 4.25
C GLU A 94 -6.92 -10.78 4.23
N VAL A 95 -7.13 -10.19 5.40
CA VAL A 95 -7.60 -8.81 5.52
C VAL A 95 -6.60 -7.83 4.92
N ALA A 96 -5.30 -8.03 5.15
CA ALA A 96 -4.26 -7.21 4.54
C ALA A 96 -4.31 -7.28 3.00
N LEU A 97 -4.50 -8.47 2.44
CA LEU A 97 -4.63 -8.66 0.98
C LEU A 97 -5.87 -7.97 0.43
N ASP A 98 -7.02 -8.09 1.08
CA ASP A 98 -8.26 -7.43 0.63
C ASP A 98 -8.10 -5.90 0.62
N ILE A 99 -7.47 -5.33 1.65
CA ILE A 99 -7.18 -3.90 1.70
C ILE A 99 -6.24 -3.50 0.57
N LEU A 100 -5.15 -4.24 0.34
CA LEU A 100 -4.17 -3.96 -0.72
C LEU A 100 -4.80 -4.07 -2.12
N GLU A 101 -5.64 -5.07 -2.37
CA GLU A 101 -6.37 -5.20 -3.63
C GLU A 101 -7.31 -4.01 -3.86
N SER A 102 -7.96 -3.53 -2.80
CA SER A 102 -8.84 -2.35 -2.86
C SER A 102 -8.12 -1.03 -3.18
N THR A 103 -6.77 -1.02 -3.20
CA THR A 103 -5.98 0.14 -3.65
C THR A 103 -5.85 0.20 -5.17
N ASP A 104 -6.07 -0.91 -5.88
CA ASP A 104 -5.79 -1.09 -7.32
C ASP A 104 -4.37 -0.66 -7.74
N LEU A 105 -3.42 -0.64 -6.81
CA LEU A 105 -2.00 -0.37 -7.06
C LEU A 105 -1.28 -1.59 -7.65
N ILE A 106 -1.66 -2.79 -7.20
CA ILE A 106 -1.05 -4.05 -7.63
C ILE A 106 -2.11 -4.93 -8.30
N PRO A 107 -1.96 -5.23 -9.59
CA PRO A 107 -2.90 -6.09 -10.32
C PRO A 107 -2.69 -7.57 -9.98
N LEU A 108 -3.47 -8.12 -9.04
CA LEU A 108 -3.35 -9.52 -8.59
C LEU A 108 -4.24 -10.53 -9.35
N SER A 109 -4.97 -10.08 -10.37
CA SER A 109 -5.99 -10.89 -11.07
C SER A 109 -5.46 -11.99 -12.02
N GLY A 110 -4.17 -12.00 -12.35
CA GLY A 110 -3.57 -12.86 -13.38
C GLY A 110 -3.79 -12.40 -14.83
N ASP A 111 -4.50 -11.31 -15.06
CA ASP A 111 -4.67 -10.70 -16.37
C ASP A 111 -3.41 -9.92 -16.77
N ILE A 112 -2.67 -10.45 -17.75
CA ILE A 112 -1.42 -9.86 -18.26
C ILE A 112 -1.67 -8.46 -18.85
N GLN A 113 -2.80 -8.21 -19.52
CA GLN A 113 -3.08 -6.89 -20.09
C GLN A 113 -3.31 -5.87 -18.99
N LYS A 114 -4.09 -6.24 -17.95
CA LYS A 114 -4.28 -5.38 -16.77
C LYS A 114 -2.96 -5.12 -16.06
N ILE A 115 -2.10 -6.13 -15.95
CA ILE A 115 -0.77 -6.01 -15.33
C ILE A 115 0.10 -5.00 -16.09
N THR A 116 0.24 -5.18 -17.40
CA THR A 116 1.05 -4.29 -18.26
C THR A 116 0.53 -2.86 -18.20
N ARG A 117 -0.78 -2.66 -18.34
CA ARG A 117 -1.41 -1.35 -18.28
C ARG A 117 -1.12 -0.64 -16.96
N ARG A 118 -1.31 -1.31 -15.82
CA ARG A 118 -1.03 -0.72 -14.51
C ARG A 118 0.46 -0.42 -14.32
N ALA A 119 1.36 -1.21 -14.89
CA ALA A 119 2.78 -0.92 -14.86
C ALA A 119 3.16 0.31 -15.70
N GLU A 120 2.49 0.54 -16.84
CA GLU A 120 2.67 1.74 -17.65
C GLU A 120 2.15 3.01 -16.95
N GLU A 121 0.97 2.90 -16.33
CA GLU A 121 0.33 4.00 -15.57
C GLU A 121 1.05 4.29 -14.23
N PHE A 122 2.00 3.45 -13.81
CA PHE A 122 2.79 3.66 -12.59
C PHE A 122 3.48 5.03 -12.56
N ARG A 123 3.98 5.49 -13.71
CA ARG A 123 4.63 6.82 -13.84
C ARG A 123 3.67 7.98 -13.58
N ASP A 124 2.37 7.75 -13.74
CA ASP A 124 1.32 8.74 -13.56
C ASP A 124 0.78 8.76 -12.13
N LEU A 125 1.23 7.85 -11.24
CA LEU A 125 0.92 7.89 -9.82
C LEU A 125 1.57 9.09 -9.12
N HIS A 126 1.07 9.45 -7.95
CA HIS A 126 1.66 10.50 -7.12
C HIS A 126 3.08 10.09 -6.68
N GLU A 127 3.99 11.07 -6.53
CA GLU A 127 5.40 10.80 -6.22
C GLU A 127 5.58 9.98 -4.92
N SER A 128 4.72 10.21 -3.92
CA SER A 128 4.73 9.45 -2.66
C SER A 128 4.42 7.97 -2.88
N LEU A 129 3.53 7.63 -3.79
CA LEU A 129 3.23 6.24 -4.14
C LEU A 129 4.40 5.63 -4.91
N GLN A 130 4.98 6.37 -5.86
CA GLN A 130 6.12 5.88 -6.63
C GLN A 130 7.33 5.58 -5.73
N LYS A 131 7.64 6.47 -4.78
CA LYS A 131 8.73 6.32 -3.82
C LYS A 131 8.55 5.12 -2.88
N ASN A 132 7.31 4.73 -2.60
CA ASN A 132 6.98 3.60 -1.72
C ASN A 132 6.68 2.29 -2.48
N LEU A 133 7.01 2.19 -3.78
CA LEU A 133 6.79 0.99 -4.60
C LEU A 133 7.28 -0.29 -3.93
N GLN A 134 8.55 -0.28 -3.50
CA GLN A 134 9.17 -1.43 -2.87
C GLN A 134 8.42 -1.84 -1.60
N THR A 135 7.96 -0.88 -0.81
CA THR A 135 7.30 -1.12 0.47
C THR A 135 5.96 -1.83 0.33
N TYR A 136 5.09 -1.39 -0.59
CA TYR A 136 3.80 -2.06 -0.75
C TYR A 136 3.91 -3.37 -1.54
N LEU A 137 4.92 -3.53 -2.41
CA LEU A 137 5.19 -4.82 -3.05
C LEU A 137 5.65 -5.88 -2.05
N THR A 138 6.62 -5.54 -1.17
CA THR A 138 7.06 -6.48 -0.14
C THR A 138 5.95 -6.80 0.84
N LEU A 139 5.18 -5.80 1.28
CA LEU A 139 4.02 -6.00 2.16
C LEU A 139 2.99 -6.96 1.55
N THR A 140 2.69 -6.81 0.27
CA THR A 140 1.74 -7.69 -0.42
C THR A 140 2.28 -9.11 -0.52
N MET A 141 3.56 -9.27 -0.83
CA MET A 141 4.20 -10.57 -0.92
C MET A 141 4.26 -11.27 0.44
N ASP A 142 4.59 -10.53 1.51
CA ASP A 142 4.59 -11.04 2.88
C ASP A 142 3.19 -11.48 3.31
N ALA A 143 2.14 -10.75 2.90
CA ALA A 143 0.76 -11.12 3.16
C ALA A 143 0.35 -12.38 2.38
N LEU A 144 0.75 -12.51 1.12
CA LEU A 144 0.54 -13.73 0.33
C LEU A 144 1.23 -14.94 0.97
N ALA A 145 2.50 -14.79 1.39
CA ALA A 145 3.25 -15.85 2.06
C ALA A 145 2.59 -16.27 3.38
N GLY A 146 2.14 -15.30 4.19
CA GLY A 146 1.44 -15.56 5.45
C GLY A 146 0.08 -16.27 5.23
N ALA A 147 -0.68 -15.84 4.23
CA ALA A 147 -1.93 -16.49 3.85
C ALA A 147 -1.70 -17.92 3.33
N HIS A 148 -0.64 -18.12 2.52
CA HIS A 148 -0.25 -19.43 2.01
C HIS A 148 0.08 -20.40 3.15
N GLN A 149 0.92 -19.98 4.10
CA GLN A 149 1.30 -20.79 5.24
C GLN A 149 0.08 -21.19 6.09
N LYS A 150 -0.82 -20.23 6.35
CA LYS A 150 -2.05 -20.48 7.11
C LYS A 150 -2.99 -21.43 6.37
N ALA A 151 -3.16 -21.28 5.05
CA ALA A 151 -3.96 -22.19 4.25
C ALA A 151 -3.37 -23.61 4.22
N LYS A 152 -2.04 -23.75 4.14
CA LYS A 152 -1.34 -25.05 4.15
C LYS A 152 -1.53 -25.80 5.48
N MET A 153 -1.57 -25.07 6.59
CA MET A 153 -1.77 -25.60 7.95
C MET A 153 -3.25 -25.73 8.33
N SER A 154 -4.17 -25.25 7.50
CA SER A 154 -5.59 -25.21 7.84
C SER A 154 -6.23 -26.60 7.82
N GLY A 155 -7.19 -26.85 8.72
CA GLY A 155 -8.04 -28.05 8.71
C GLY A 155 -9.20 -27.98 7.71
N LEU A 156 -9.08 -27.16 6.66
CA LEU A 156 -10.10 -27.05 5.61
C LEU A 156 -10.21 -28.35 4.81
N ALA A 157 -11.38 -28.57 4.20
CA ALA A 157 -11.55 -29.66 3.26
C ALA A 157 -10.52 -29.56 2.11
N GLU A 158 -9.99 -30.71 1.68
CA GLU A 158 -8.87 -30.78 0.73
C GLU A 158 -9.13 -29.99 -0.56
N ALA A 159 -10.33 -30.08 -1.12
CA ALA A 159 -10.72 -29.34 -2.32
C ALA A 159 -10.67 -27.81 -2.10
N THR A 160 -11.24 -27.31 -0.99
CA THR A 160 -11.22 -25.89 -0.63
C THR A 160 -9.79 -25.40 -0.39
N ARG A 161 -8.98 -26.21 0.31
CA ARG A 161 -7.56 -25.91 0.57
C ARG A 161 -6.78 -25.78 -0.73
N GLN A 162 -6.94 -26.71 -1.66
CA GLN A 162 -6.27 -26.67 -2.97
C GLN A 162 -6.69 -25.45 -3.79
N MET A 163 -7.98 -25.09 -3.79
CA MET A 163 -8.47 -23.90 -4.47
C MET A 163 -7.85 -22.62 -3.91
N THR A 164 -7.83 -22.47 -2.58
CA THR A 164 -7.23 -21.30 -1.92
C THR A 164 -5.73 -21.19 -2.22
N LEU A 165 -4.99 -22.29 -2.15
CA LEU A 165 -3.56 -22.30 -2.47
C LEU A 165 -3.31 -21.96 -3.95
N ALA A 166 -4.15 -22.44 -4.87
CA ALA A 166 -4.05 -22.12 -6.28
C ALA A 166 -4.30 -20.62 -6.56
N ASP A 167 -5.27 -20.01 -5.88
CA ASP A 167 -5.53 -18.58 -5.99
C ASP A 167 -4.36 -17.74 -5.45
N ILE A 168 -3.82 -18.09 -4.28
CA ILE A 168 -2.65 -17.40 -3.70
C ILE A 168 -1.44 -17.49 -4.65
N ARG A 169 -1.16 -18.67 -5.22
CA ARG A 169 -0.09 -18.85 -6.23
C ARG A 169 -0.33 -18.01 -7.48
N LYS A 170 -1.58 -17.85 -7.91
CA LYS A 170 -1.94 -16.99 -9.05
C LYS A 170 -1.68 -15.51 -8.73
N LYS A 171 -2.04 -15.05 -7.53
CA LYS A 171 -1.78 -13.67 -7.08
C LYS A 171 -0.27 -13.39 -6.96
N SER A 172 0.49 -14.33 -6.38
CA SER A 172 1.95 -14.27 -6.26
C SER A 172 2.65 -14.11 -7.62
N ARG A 173 2.28 -14.96 -8.60
CA ARG A 173 2.80 -14.83 -9.98
C ARG A 173 2.43 -13.50 -10.63
N SER A 174 1.23 -13.00 -10.40
CA SER A 174 0.78 -11.70 -10.95
C SER A 174 1.62 -10.55 -10.41
N LEU A 175 1.89 -10.57 -9.10
CA LEU A 175 2.80 -9.62 -8.45
C LEU A 175 4.20 -9.72 -9.06
N MET A 176 4.74 -10.92 -9.27
CA MET A 176 6.07 -11.10 -9.87
C MET A 176 6.15 -10.58 -11.31
N VAL A 177 5.13 -10.80 -12.14
CA VAL A 177 5.09 -10.23 -13.49
C VAL A 177 5.09 -8.70 -13.43
N PHE A 178 4.26 -8.11 -12.56
CA PHE A 178 4.22 -6.67 -12.36
C PHE A 178 5.57 -6.11 -11.87
N ALA A 179 6.18 -6.75 -10.87
CA ALA A 179 7.50 -6.39 -10.35
C ALA A 179 8.59 -6.54 -11.43
N GLY A 180 8.48 -7.53 -12.32
CA GLY A 180 9.37 -7.73 -13.45
C GLY A 180 9.39 -6.56 -14.44
N ILE A 181 8.20 -6.03 -14.77
CA ILE A 181 8.08 -4.84 -15.64
C ILE A 181 8.71 -3.61 -14.97
N LEU A 182 8.53 -3.47 -13.65
CA LEU A 182 9.05 -2.33 -12.87
C LEU A 182 10.43 -2.59 -12.24
N LYS A 183 11.16 -3.62 -12.67
CA LYS A 183 12.38 -4.11 -12.00
C LYS A 183 13.42 -3.02 -11.71
N TYR A 184 13.61 -2.08 -12.64
CA TYR A 184 14.58 -0.99 -12.51
C TYR A 184 14.15 0.15 -11.58
N ARG A 185 12.94 0.09 -11.00
CA ARG A 185 12.45 1.01 -9.97
C ARG A 185 12.66 0.49 -8.55
N MET A 186 13.31 -0.67 -8.40
CA MET A 186 13.53 -1.35 -7.13
C MET A 186 14.99 -1.73 -6.96
N SER A 187 15.43 -1.98 -5.73
CA SER A 187 16.76 -2.54 -5.51
C SER A 187 16.81 -4.01 -5.98
N PRO A 188 17.99 -4.50 -6.41
CA PRO A 188 18.18 -5.92 -6.74
C PRO A 188 17.81 -6.86 -5.60
N ASP A 189 18.09 -6.44 -4.36
CA ASP A 189 17.80 -7.21 -3.14
C ASP A 189 16.31 -7.37 -2.92
N VAL A 190 15.52 -6.30 -3.12
CA VAL A 190 14.05 -6.37 -3.01
C VAL A 190 13.48 -7.28 -4.09
N TYR A 191 13.93 -7.17 -5.34
CA TYR A 191 13.46 -8.07 -6.40
C TYR A 191 13.80 -9.54 -6.10
N SER A 192 15.01 -9.80 -5.59
CA SER A 192 15.45 -11.16 -5.21
C SER A 192 14.65 -11.70 -4.03
N TYR A 193 14.33 -10.85 -3.05
CA TYR A 193 13.46 -11.18 -1.93
C TYR A 193 12.07 -11.61 -2.39
N LEU A 194 11.44 -10.83 -3.28
CA LEU A 194 10.14 -11.15 -3.86
C LEU A 194 10.20 -12.50 -4.61
N ALA A 195 11.21 -12.70 -5.46
CA ALA A 195 11.37 -13.95 -6.20
C ALA A 195 11.52 -15.17 -5.29
N ARG A 196 12.26 -15.04 -4.18
CA ARG A 196 12.42 -16.13 -3.20
C ARG A 196 11.08 -16.51 -2.56
N LEU A 197 10.29 -15.53 -2.12
CA LEU A 197 8.97 -15.80 -1.56
C LEU A 197 8.00 -16.42 -2.59
N ASP A 198 8.09 -16.02 -3.86
CA ASP A 198 7.23 -16.60 -4.92
C ASP A 198 7.50 -18.10 -5.09
N VAL A 199 8.78 -18.49 -5.06
CA VAL A 199 9.20 -19.89 -5.09
C VAL A 199 8.67 -20.62 -3.86
N GLU A 200 8.78 -20.05 -2.66
CA GLU A 200 8.24 -20.66 -1.44
C GLU A 200 6.71 -20.85 -1.50
N ILE A 201 5.98 -19.91 -2.09
CA ILE A 201 4.52 -20.00 -2.29
C ILE A 201 4.16 -21.04 -3.37
N ALA A 202 5.02 -21.24 -4.37
CA ALA A 202 4.79 -22.23 -5.42
C ALA A 202 4.87 -23.68 -4.90
N LEU A 203 5.55 -23.92 -3.78
CA LEU A 203 5.79 -25.24 -3.14
C LEU A 203 4.65 -25.66 -2.18
#